data_AF-A0A2T6ZKH6-F1
#
_entry.id   AF-A0A2T6ZKH6-F1
#
_cell.length_a   1.000
_cell.length_b   1.000
_cell.length_c   1.000
_cell.angle_alpha   90.00
_cell.angle_beta   90.00
_cell.angle_gamma   90.00
#
_symmetry.space_group_name_H-M   'P 1'
#
loop_
_entity.id
_entity.type
_entity.pdbx_description
1 polymer ?
#
loop_
_entity_poly.entity_id
_entity_poly.type
_entity_poly.pdbx_seq_one_letter_code
_entity_poly.pdbx_strand_id
1 'polypeptide(L)'
;QPNDTTWAHQRSIWAAWVLSYCRAHKIWKLQLSDALETELFYNRNLNRRFKQRDAVELLEYMATEGGIEWEGAGRATVIVYWRKPEEWANVIYEWVIIDNTGQKGSVLTLYEISEGDLTRNQEFHTIDPYVLRKALDILVKRSLAQVFGANEEMGVKFF
;
A
#
# COMPACT_ATOMS: atom_id res chain seq x y z
N GLN A 1 7.98 22.08 -27.31
CA GLN A 1 8.86 21.01 -26.80
C GLN A 1 8.97 21.21 -25.30
N PRO A 2 8.48 20.32 -24.42
CA PRO A 2 8.68 20.51 -22.99
C PRO A 2 10.04 19.94 -22.59
N ASN A 3 10.79 20.74 -21.85
CA ASN A 3 12.12 20.47 -21.32
C ASN A 3 12.09 19.24 -20.39
N ASP A 4 12.98 18.26 -20.57
CA ASP A 4 12.99 16.99 -19.81
C ASP A 4 13.05 17.20 -18.29
N THR A 5 13.69 18.28 -17.85
CA THR A 5 13.76 18.70 -16.44
C THR A 5 12.41 19.13 -15.86
N THR A 6 11.55 19.76 -16.66
CA THR A 6 10.18 20.13 -16.25
C THR A 6 9.30 18.90 -16.10
N TRP A 7 9.48 17.89 -16.97
CA TRP A 7 8.72 16.64 -16.90
C TRP A 7 9.09 15.79 -15.69
N ALA A 8 10.38 15.70 -15.33
CA ALA A 8 10.82 15.01 -14.12
C ALA A 8 10.20 15.61 -12.85
N HIS A 9 10.21 16.95 -12.73
CA HIS A 9 9.61 17.64 -11.58
C HIS A 9 8.08 17.48 -11.53
N GLN A 10 7.40 17.52 -12.68
CA GLN A 10 5.96 17.28 -12.72
C GLN A 10 5.61 15.86 -12.27
N ARG A 11 6.40 14.85 -12.69
CA ARG A 11 6.17 13.45 -12.30
C ARG A 11 6.32 13.21 -10.80
N SER A 12 7.28 13.83 -10.13
CA SER A 12 7.41 13.70 -8.68
C SER A 12 6.24 14.31 -7.91
N ILE A 13 5.74 15.47 -8.35
CA ILE A 13 4.53 16.10 -7.79
C ILE A 13 3.33 15.17 -7.96
N TRP A 14 3.13 14.64 -9.16
CA TRP A 14 2.03 13.71 -9.43
C TRP A 14 2.15 12.41 -8.65
N ALA A 15 3.34 11.85 -8.50
CA ALA A 15 3.57 10.67 -7.68
C ALA A 15 3.21 10.93 -6.20
N ALA A 16 3.63 12.08 -5.65
CA ALA A 16 3.27 12.47 -4.28
C ALA A 16 1.75 12.67 -4.12
N TRP A 17 1.09 13.27 -5.12
CA TRP A 17 -0.36 13.39 -5.14
C TRP A 17 -1.06 12.03 -5.12
N VAL A 18 -0.63 11.08 -5.97
CA VAL A 18 -1.21 9.73 -6.02
C VAL A 18 -1.08 9.03 -4.67
N LEU A 19 0.11 9.05 -4.06
CA LEU A 19 0.33 8.42 -2.75
C LEU A 19 -0.52 9.06 -1.65
N SER A 20 -0.62 10.39 -1.65
CA SER A 20 -1.43 11.13 -0.68
C SER A 20 -2.93 10.82 -0.81
N TYR A 21 -3.43 10.82 -2.05
CA TYR A 21 -4.82 10.46 -2.36
C TYR A 21 -5.13 9.03 -1.93
N CYS A 22 -4.30 8.06 -2.33
CA CYS A 22 -4.47 6.67 -1.95
C CYS A 22 -4.44 6.49 -0.43
N ARG A 23 -3.54 7.17 0.29
CA ARG A 23 -3.50 7.13 1.76
C ARG A 23 -4.79 7.68 2.38
N ALA A 24 -5.25 8.84 1.93
CA ALA A 24 -6.46 9.49 2.48
C ALA A 24 -7.72 8.64 2.28
N HIS A 25 -7.81 7.93 1.16
CA HIS A 25 -8.95 7.07 0.82
C HIS A 25 -8.73 5.58 1.16
N LYS A 26 -7.61 5.23 1.80
CA LYS A 26 -7.20 3.83 2.09
C LYS A 26 -7.22 2.90 0.86
N ILE A 27 -6.76 3.39 -0.30
CA ILE A 27 -6.74 2.67 -1.58
C ILE A 27 -5.42 1.92 -1.78
N TRP A 28 -5.35 0.68 -1.31
CA TRP A 28 -4.13 -0.14 -1.42
C TRP A 28 -3.92 -0.74 -2.81
N LYS A 29 -4.99 -0.88 -3.58
CA LYS A 29 -5.00 -1.40 -4.95
C LYS A 29 -5.76 -0.45 -5.86
N LEU A 30 -5.19 -0.20 -7.03
CA LEU A 30 -5.73 0.71 -8.00
C LEU A 30 -5.82 0.02 -9.34
N GLN A 31 -7.04 -0.08 -9.86
CA GLN A 31 -7.29 -0.50 -11.22
C GLN A 31 -7.28 0.74 -12.12
N LEU A 32 -6.43 0.74 -13.14
CA LEU A 32 -6.19 1.92 -13.97
C LEU A 32 -7.45 2.41 -14.69
N SER A 33 -8.30 1.49 -15.17
CA SER A 33 -9.57 1.84 -15.82
C SER A 33 -10.46 2.67 -14.91
N ASP A 34 -10.52 2.30 -13.63
CA ASP A 34 -11.44 2.87 -12.67
C ASP A 34 -10.87 4.19 -12.14
N ALA A 35 -9.56 4.21 -11.90
CA ALA A 35 -8.84 5.40 -11.44
C ALA A 35 -8.94 6.58 -12.42
N LEU A 36 -9.05 6.32 -13.72
CA LEU A 36 -9.21 7.37 -14.73
C LEU A 36 -10.54 8.13 -14.61
N GLU A 37 -11.54 7.51 -13.98
CA GLU A 37 -12.87 8.09 -13.77
C GLU A 37 -13.02 8.78 -12.39
N THR A 38 -12.03 8.61 -11.51
CA THR A 38 -12.01 9.22 -10.16
C THR A 38 -11.31 10.57 -10.14
N GLU A 39 -11.43 11.29 -9.02
CA GLU A 39 -10.77 12.58 -8.78
C GLU A 39 -9.24 12.50 -8.79
N LEU A 40 -8.68 11.28 -8.74
CA LEU A 40 -7.25 11.05 -8.83
C LEU A 40 -6.68 11.52 -10.18
N PHE A 41 -7.36 11.19 -11.28
CA PHE A 41 -6.94 11.51 -12.64
C PHE A 41 -7.95 12.37 -13.41
N TYR A 42 -9.13 12.65 -12.85
CA TYR A 42 -10.13 13.50 -13.47
C TYR A 42 -10.59 14.63 -12.55
N ASN A 43 -10.14 15.84 -12.86
CA ASN A 43 -10.64 17.05 -12.23
C ASN A 43 -11.88 17.56 -12.99
N ARG A 44 -13.06 17.30 -12.44
CA ARG A 44 -14.36 17.67 -13.01
C ARG A 44 -14.58 19.20 -13.05
N ASN A 45 -14.11 19.92 -12.03
CA ASN A 45 -14.27 21.37 -11.93
C ASN A 45 -13.51 22.12 -13.04
N LEU A 46 -12.33 21.61 -13.41
CA LEU A 46 -11.52 22.17 -14.49
C LEU A 46 -11.78 21.50 -15.84
N ASN A 47 -12.66 20.49 -15.88
CA ASN A 47 -12.89 19.61 -17.03
C ASN A 47 -11.57 19.09 -17.65
N ARG A 48 -10.63 18.68 -16.79
CA ARG A 48 -9.29 18.20 -17.18
C ARG A 48 -9.09 16.78 -16.70
N ARG A 49 -8.75 15.91 -17.64
CA ARG A 49 -8.45 14.49 -17.39
C ARG A 49 -7.01 14.15 -17.78
N PHE A 50 -6.39 13.30 -16.99
CA PHE A 50 -5.15 12.63 -17.35
C PHE A 50 -5.43 11.66 -18.50
N LYS A 51 -4.55 11.59 -19.50
CA LYS A 51 -4.70 10.58 -20.55
C LYS A 51 -4.23 9.24 -20.00
N GLN A 52 -4.86 8.15 -20.44
CA GLN A 52 -4.47 6.79 -20.03
C GLN A 52 -2.98 6.53 -20.26
N ARG A 53 -2.45 6.91 -21.42
CA ARG A 53 -1.01 6.76 -21.74
C ARG A 53 -0.13 7.47 -20.71
N ASP A 54 -0.44 8.72 -20.39
CA ASP A 54 0.34 9.52 -19.46
C ASP A 54 0.25 8.90 -18.05
N ALA A 55 -0.92 8.38 -17.66
CA ALA A 55 -1.12 7.71 -16.36
C ALA A 55 -0.27 6.44 -16.25
N VAL A 56 -0.19 5.64 -17.31
CA VAL A 56 0.70 4.47 -17.36
C VAL A 56 2.15 4.90 -17.19
N GLU A 57 2.61 5.94 -17.88
CA GLU A 57 3.99 6.45 -17.78
C GLU A 57 4.31 6.95 -16.36
N LEU A 58 3.35 7.62 -15.71
CA LEU A 58 3.48 8.04 -14.31
C LEU A 58 3.59 6.83 -13.38
N LEU A 59 2.72 5.82 -13.54
CA LEU A 59 2.75 4.62 -12.71
C LEU A 59 4.03 3.80 -12.95
N GLU A 60 4.51 3.70 -14.19
CA GLU A 60 5.82 3.09 -14.47
C GLU A 60 6.96 3.80 -13.76
N TYR A 61 6.97 5.13 -13.77
CA TYR A 61 7.92 5.91 -13.00
C TYR A 61 7.81 5.63 -11.49
N MET A 62 6.60 5.61 -10.93
CA MET A 62 6.38 5.27 -9.52
C MET A 62 6.84 3.85 -9.18
N ALA A 63 6.71 2.90 -10.11
CA ALA A 63 7.17 1.53 -9.94
C ALA A 63 8.70 1.46 -9.87
N THR A 64 9.41 2.29 -10.66
CA THR A 64 10.87 2.38 -10.59
C THR A 64 11.37 2.98 -9.27
N GLU A 65 10.61 3.90 -8.67
CA GLU A 65 10.92 4.50 -7.37
C GLU A 65 10.51 3.60 -6.18
N GLY A 66 9.79 2.50 -6.44
CA GLY A 66 9.28 1.58 -5.42
C GLY A 66 8.03 2.07 -4.67
N GLY A 67 7.36 3.12 -5.16
CA GLY A 67 6.12 3.62 -4.59
C GLY A 67 4.89 2.79 -4.95
N ILE A 68 4.98 1.97 -6.01
CA ILE A 68 3.94 1.04 -6.42
C ILE A 68 4.54 -0.26 -6.98
N GLU A 69 3.70 -1.27 -7.13
CA GLU A 69 4.05 -2.54 -7.79
C GLU A 69 2.91 -2.98 -8.72
N TRP A 70 3.24 -3.41 -9.94
CA TRP A 70 2.25 -3.92 -10.88
C TRP A 70 1.77 -5.31 -10.47
N GLU A 71 0.45 -5.49 -10.45
CA GLU A 71 -0.18 -6.79 -10.20
C GLU A 71 -0.52 -7.46 -11.55
N GLY A 72 0.08 -8.63 -11.80
CA GLY A 72 -0.16 -9.43 -13.00
C GLY A 72 0.54 -8.93 -14.27
N ALA A 73 0.35 -9.65 -15.37
CA ALA A 73 1.07 -9.42 -16.64
C ALA A 73 0.51 -8.26 -17.49
N GLY A 74 -0.65 -7.70 -17.14
CA GLY A 74 -1.42 -6.80 -18.00
C GLY A 74 -1.25 -5.30 -17.74
N ARG A 75 -0.47 -4.89 -16.73
CA ARG A 75 -0.38 -3.48 -16.27
C ARG A 75 -1.75 -2.81 -16.09
N ALA A 76 -2.71 -3.57 -15.57
CA ALA A 76 -4.08 -3.10 -15.35
C ALA A 76 -4.30 -2.66 -13.91
N THR A 77 -3.66 -3.36 -12.97
CA THR A 77 -3.80 -3.14 -11.53
C THR A 77 -2.43 -2.87 -10.93
N VAL A 78 -2.38 -1.91 -10.01
CA VAL A 78 -1.19 -1.60 -9.21
C VAL A 78 -1.50 -1.69 -7.73
N ILE A 79 -0.54 -2.20 -6.98
CA ILE A 79 -0.50 -2.16 -5.53
C ILE A 79 0.24 -0.89 -5.14
N VAL A 80 -0.37 -0.08 -4.28
CA VAL A 80 0.15 1.24 -3.90
C VAL A 80 0.79 1.15 -2.52
N TYR A 81 2.04 1.64 -2.42
CA TYR A 81 2.80 1.68 -1.18
C TYR A 81 2.94 3.13 -0.70
N TRP A 82 1.93 3.68 0.00
CA TRP A 82 2.07 5.00 0.65
C TRP A 82 3.01 4.99 1.87
N ARG A 83 3.35 3.80 2.35
CA ARG A 83 4.52 3.51 3.18
C ARG A 83 5.13 2.21 2.70
N LYS A 84 6.44 2.07 2.86
CA LYS A 84 7.16 0.87 2.43
C LYS A 84 6.75 -0.34 3.29
N PRO A 85 6.80 -1.57 2.76
CA PRO A 85 6.54 -2.77 3.56
C PRO A 85 7.39 -2.87 4.83
N GLU A 86 8.63 -2.38 4.81
CA GLU A 86 9.51 -2.34 5.98
C GLU A 86 9.01 -1.39 7.07
N GLU A 87 8.38 -0.28 6.68
CA GLU A 87 7.79 0.67 7.62
C GLU A 87 6.49 0.09 8.21
N TRP A 88 5.68 -0.58 7.38
CA TRP A 88 4.51 -1.32 7.88
C TRP A 88 4.89 -2.42 8.86
N ALA A 89 5.96 -3.16 8.58
CA ALA A 89 6.49 -4.16 9.49
C ALA A 89 6.76 -3.55 10.87
N ASN A 90 7.42 -2.39 10.92
CA ASN A 90 7.69 -1.69 12.17
C ASN A 90 6.41 -1.23 12.87
N VAL A 91 5.48 -0.59 12.16
CA VAL A 91 4.22 -0.09 12.74
C VAL A 91 3.38 -1.23 13.31
N ILE A 92 3.26 -2.35 12.58
CA ILE A 92 2.51 -3.53 13.03
C ILE A 92 3.19 -4.13 14.27
N TYR A 93 4.51 -4.28 14.24
CA TYR A 93 5.25 -4.82 15.38
C TYR A 93 5.13 -3.92 16.62
N GLU A 94 5.28 -2.61 16.46
CA GLU A 94 5.10 -1.64 17.55
C GLU A 94 3.70 -1.72 18.14
N TRP A 95 2.66 -1.80 17.31
CA TRP A 95 1.28 -2.00 17.78
C TRP A 95 1.13 -3.27 18.63
N VAL A 96 1.68 -4.41 18.19
CA VAL A 96 1.57 -5.67 18.95
C VAL A 96 2.31 -5.58 20.29
N ILE A 97 3.45 -4.91 20.34
CA ILE A 97 4.32 -4.87 21.53
C ILE A 97 3.92 -3.77 22.52
N ILE A 98 3.48 -2.61 22.03
CA ILE A 98 3.33 -1.39 22.84
C ILE A 98 1.89 -1.17 23.32
N ASP A 99 0.87 -1.47 22.51
CA ASP A 99 -0.51 -1.02 22.77
C ASP A 99 -1.26 -1.82 23.86
N ASN A 100 -0.56 -2.46 24.80
CA ASN A 100 -1.16 -3.24 25.90
C ASN A 100 -2.20 -4.28 25.44
N THR A 101 -2.18 -4.67 24.16
CA THR A 101 -3.13 -5.65 23.62
C THR A 101 -2.92 -7.02 24.25
N GLY A 102 -1.76 -7.24 24.91
CA GLY A 102 -1.40 -8.51 25.51
C GLY A 102 -1.22 -9.62 24.47
N GLN A 103 -1.17 -9.26 23.19
CA GLN A 103 -1.09 -10.22 22.08
C GLN A 103 0.33 -10.71 21.82
N LYS A 104 1.32 -10.18 22.55
CA LYS A 104 2.68 -10.68 22.51
C LYS A 104 2.70 -12.17 22.91
N GLY A 105 3.17 -13.03 22.00
CA GLY A 105 3.20 -14.48 22.19
C GLY A 105 1.91 -15.22 21.81
N SER A 106 0.82 -14.51 21.51
CA SER A 106 -0.40 -15.07 20.91
C SER A 106 -0.25 -15.23 19.40
N VAL A 107 -1.01 -16.15 18.82
CA VAL A 107 -1.13 -16.30 17.37
C VAL A 107 -2.30 -15.43 16.92
N LEU A 108 -2.05 -14.48 16.02
CA LEU A 108 -3.05 -13.63 15.39
C LEU A 108 -3.23 -14.03 13.93
N THR A 109 -4.46 -14.07 13.46
CA THR A 109 -4.79 -14.24 12.03
C THR A 109 -4.54 -12.94 11.27
N LEU A 110 -4.36 -13.02 9.95
CA LEU A 110 -4.28 -11.83 9.11
C LEU A 110 -5.54 -10.96 9.23
N TYR A 111 -6.71 -11.59 9.37
CA TYR A 111 -7.98 -10.89 9.57
C TYR A 111 -8.00 -10.07 10.86
N GLU A 112 -7.51 -10.62 11.98
CA GLU A 112 -7.44 -9.86 13.24
C GLU A 112 -6.51 -8.64 13.14
N ILE A 113 -5.48 -8.71 12.30
CA ILE A 113 -4.54 -7.62 12.08
C ILE A 113 -5.08 -6.59 11.07
N SER A 114 -5.75 -7.01 10.00
CA SER A 114 -6.25 -6.09 8.98
C SER A 114 -7.62 -5.51 9.33
N GLU A 115 -8.49 -6.30 9.96
CA GLU A 115 -9.92 -5.99 10.13
C GLU A 115 -10.42 -6.16 11.57
N GLY A 116 -9.57 -6.63 12.49
CA GLY A 116 -9.97 -6.84 13.88
C GLY A 116 -10.33 -5.56 14.62
N ASP A 117 -11.20 -5.68 15.63
CA ASP A 117 -11.71 -4.54 16.42
C ASP A 117 -10.60 -3.72 17.08
N LEU A 118 -9.52 -4.38 17.51
CA LEU A 118 -8.36 -3.74 18.15
C LEU A 118 -7.54 -2.87 17.20
N THR A 119 -7.71 -3.03 15.89
CA THR A 119 -6.92 -2.34 14.87
C THR A 119 -7.65 -1.14 14.28
N ARG A 120 -8.94 -0.91 14.62
CA ARG A 120 -9.76 0.15 14.01
C ARG A 120 -9.15 1.56 14.04
N ASN A 121 -8.38 1.86 15.09
CA ASN A 121 -7.71 3.15 15.26
C ASN A 121 -6.30 3.20 14.64
N GLN A 122 -5.84 2.11 14.04
CA GLN A 122 -4.53 1.99 13.45
C GLN A 122 -4.55 2.35 11.96
N GLU A 123 -3.45 2.91 11.47
CA GLU A 123 -3.33 3.31 10.06
C GLU A 123 -3.34 2.11 9.10
N PHE A 124 -2.89 0.94 9.56
CA PHE A 124 -2.93 -0.31 8.77
C PHE A 124 -4.29 -1.02 8.81
N HIS A 125 -5.30 -0.47 9.49
CA HIS A 125 -6.64 -1.04 9.39
C HIS A 125 -7.13 -0.99 7.95
N THR A 126 -7.66 -2.11 7.48
CA THR A 126 -8.03 -2.47 6.10
C THR A 126 -6.84 -2.57 5.14
N ILE A 127 -5.64 -2.86 5.65
CA ILE A 127 -4.45 -3.13 4.82
C ILE A 127 -4.70 -4.27 3.84
N ASP A 128 -4.27 -4.10 2.59
CA ASP A 128 -4.38 -5.16 1.60
C ASP A 128 -3.57 -6.40 2.06
N PRO A 129 -4.15 -7.61 1.98
CA PRO A 129 -3.49 -8.83 2.45
C PRO A 129 -2.12 -9.09 1.81
N TYR A 130 -1.90 -8.66 0.58
CA TYR A 130 -0.60 -8.79 -0.09
C TYR A 130 0.45 -7.89 0.56
N VAL A 131 0.11 -6.64 0.84
CA VAL A 131 1.01 -5.68 1.51
C VAL A 131 1.30 -6.15 2.94
N LEU A 132 0.28 -6.62 3.65
CA LEU A 132 0.42 -7.19 4.99
C LEU A 132 1.37 -8.38 4.99
N ARG A 133 1.21 -9.34 4.08
CA ARG A 133 2.12 -10.49 3.96
C ARG A 133 3.57 -10.07 3.74
N LYS A 134 3.83 -9.08 2.87
CA LYS A 134 5.21 -8.56 2.68
C LYS A 134 5.79 -7.98 3.96
N ALA A 135 5.00 -7.21 4.71
CA ALA A 135 5.42 -6.66 6.00
C ALA A 135 5.72 -7.77 7.02
N LEU A 136 4.87 -8.81 7.08
CA LEU A 136 5.07 -9.97 7.95
C LEU A 136 6.32 -10.77 7.58
N ASP A 137 6.57 -11.01 6.29
CA ASP A 137 7.78 -11.69 5.80
C ASP A 137 9.06 -10.96 6.24
N ILE A 138 9.02 -9.62 6.29
CA ILE A 138 10.13 -8.81 6.81
C ILE A 138 10.34 -9.05 8.31
N LEU A 139 9.27 -9.11 9.10
CA LEU A 139 9.36 -9.43 10.53
C LEU A 139 9.88 -10.84 10.78
N VAL A 140 9.47 -11.81 9.95
CA VAL A 140 9.99 -13.20 10.00
C VAL A 140 11.49 -13.22 9.71
N LYS A 141 11.94 -12.53 8.66
CA LYS A 141 13.38 -12.42 8.34
C LYS A 141 14.18 -11.77 9.46
N ARG A 142 13.57 -10.86 10.22
CA ARG A 142 14.17 -10.21 11.40
C ARG A 142 14.06 -11.05 12.69
N SER A 143 13.48 -12.25 12.62
CA SER A 143 13.22 -13.11 13.80
C SER A 143 12.32 -12.46 14.87
N LEU A 144 11.46 -11.52 14.45
CA LEU A 144 10.50 -10.83 15.32
C LEU A 144 9.10 -11.46 15.27
N ALA A 145 8.83 -12.26 14.24
CA ALA A 145 7.57 -12.97 14.08
C ALA A 145 7.79 -14.35 13.44
N GLN A 146 6.78 -15.22 13.56
CA GLN A 146 6.71 -16.50 12.89
C GLN A 146 5.31 -16.69 12.31
N VAL A 147 5.24 -17.04 11.02
CA VAL A 147 3.98 -17.32 10.32
C VAL A 147 3.68 -18.82 10.41
N PHE A 148 2.40 -19.15 10.61
CA PHE A 148 1.84 -20.50 10.70
C PHE A 148 0.70 -20.65 9.68
N GLY A 149 0.47 -21.88 9.22
CA GLY A 149 -0.62 -22.20 8.31
C GLY A 149 -0.33 -21.83 6.85
N ALA A 150 -1.36 -21.96 6.01
CA ALA A 150 -1.32 -21.66 4.58
C ALA A 150 -2.58 -20.90 4.14
N ASN A 151 -2.44 -20.02 3.15
CA ASN A 151 -3.53 -19.25 2.54
C ASN A 151 -4.34 -18.40 3.56
N GLU A 152 -5.64 -18.64 3.68
CA GLU A 152 -6.59 -17.84 4.46
C GLU A 152 -6.60 -18.16 5.96
N GLU A 153 -6.08 -19.34 6.35
CA GLU A 153 -5.90 -19.74 7.75
C GLU A 153 -4.50 -19.37 8.28
N MET A 154 -3.86 -18.39 7.63
CA MET A 154 -2.53 -17.94 8.00
C MET A 154 -2.57 -17.19 9.34
N GLY A 155 -1.84 -17.72 10.32
CA GLY A 155 -1.63 -17.12 11.63
C GLY A 155 -0.21 -16.59 11.76
N VAL A 156 0.00 -15.62 12.63
CA VAL A 156 1.29 -15.01 12.92
C VAL A 156 1.47 -14.89 14.42
N LYS A 157 2.58 -15.40 14.93
CA LYS A 157 3.02 -15.14 16.30
C LYS A 157 4.13 -14.11 16.30
N PHE A 158 4.02 -13.11 17.18
CA PHE A 158 5.05 -12.10 17.39
C PHE A 158 5.83 -12.40 18.68
N PHE A 159 7.13 -12.12 18.68
CA PHE A 159 8.08 -12.43 19.77
C PHE A 159 8.53 -11.22 20.59
#